data_AF-A0A371K2U2-F1
#
_entry.id   AF-A0A371K2U2-F1
#
_cell.length_a   1.000
_cell.length_b   1.000
_cell.length_c   1.000
_cell.angle_alpha   90.00
_cell.angle_beta   90.00
_cell.angle_gamma   90.00
#
_symmetry.space_group_name_H-M   'P 1'
#
loop_
_entity.id
_entity.type
_entity.pdbx_description
1 polymer ?
#
loop_
_entity_poly.entity_id
_entity_poly.type
_entity_poly.pdbx_seq_one_letter_code
_entity_poly.pdbx_strand_id
1 'polypeptide(L)'
;MSASQSRSSSLAWGPLLLGGLLVALGDMAFAATLWFGWDGAGMLRLFQTIAVGVLGPASFDGGLNAALLGGALHVFMATAIVLIYALVARRHRGLLDGVWRYGLPYGVVLYLAMNFVVMPLSRVGRSPSFDHPDWIAWSVLAHMLFGVICVVFARRALRR
;
A
#
# COMPACT_ATOMS: atom_id res chain seq x y z
N MET A 1 -26.55 31.35 21.77
CA MET A 1 -25.20 31.10 21.23
C MET A 1 -25.13 29.62 20.86
N SER A 2 -25.18 29.31 19.57
CA SER A 2 -25.30 27.94 19.07
C SER A 2 -23.94 27.23 19.20
N ALA A 3 -23.88 26.17 20.00
CA ALA A 3 -22.73 25.30 20.09
C ALA A 3 -22.53 24.61 18.74
N SER A 4 -21.46 24.97 18.03
CA SER A 4 -21.01 24.28 16.83
C SER A 4 -20.66 22.85 17.20
N GLN A 5 -21.61 21.93 17.00
CA GLN A 5 -21.36 20.49 17.09
C GLN A 5 -20.31 20.14 16.05
N SER A 6 -19.05 19.98 16.47
CA SER A 6 -18.02 19.35 15.67
C SER A 6 -18.46 17.91 15.43
N ARG A 7 -19.09 17.62 14.29
CA ARG A 7 -19.34 16.23 13.88
C ARG A 7 -17.97 15.57 13.73
N SER A 8 -17.55 14.84 14.76
CA SER A 8 -16.48 13.86 14.62
C SER A 8 -16.98 12.80 13.66
N SER A 9 -16.71 12.98 12.37
CA SER A 9 -17.03 11.95 11.37
C SER A 9 -16.28 10.68 11.77
N SER A 10 -17.00 9.71 12.31
CA SER A 10 -16.43 8.44 12.73
C SER A 10 -15.93 7.70 11.49
N LEU A 11 -14.72 7.15 11.60
CA LEU A 11 -14.08 6.47 10.49
C LEU A 11 -14.67 5.07 10.34
N ALA A 12 -15.25 4.74 9.19
CA ALA A 12 -15.76 3.39 8.96
C ALA A 12 -14.60 2.45 8.62
N TRP A 13 -14.36 1.44 9.46
CA TRP A 13 -13.29 0.47 9.25
C TRP A 13 -13.52 -0.48 8.06
N GLY A 14 -14.77 -0.87 7.79
CA GLY A 14 -15.09 -1.80 6.69
C GLY A 14 -14.55 -1.37 5.33
N PRO A 15 -14.83 -0.14 4.85
CA PRO A 15 -14.25 0.36 3.60
C PRO A 15 -12.72 0.45 3.61
N LEU A 16 -12.09 0.75 4.75
CA LEU A 16 -10.63 0.83 4.83
C LEU A 16 -9.98 -0.55 4.68
N LEU A 17 -10.52 -1.56 5.37
CA LEU A 17 -10.04 -2.94 5.27
C LEU A 17 -10.25 -3.49 3.86
N LEU A 18 -11.41 -3.23 3.24
CA LEU A 18 -11.67 -3.65 1.86
C LEU A 18 -10.74 -2.93 0.86
N GLY A 19 -10.49 -1.63 1.05
CA GLY A 19 -9.53 -0.89 0.24
C GLY A 19 -8.11 -1.42 0.38
N GLY A 20 -7.67 -1.68 1.61
CA GLY A 20 -6.36 -2.27 1.91
C GLY A 20 -6.20 -3.64 1.28
N LEU A 21 -7.22 -4.51 1.40
CA LEU A 21 -7.21 -5.84 0.77
C LEU A 21 -7.12 -5.75 -0.75
N LEU A 22 -7.86 -4.84 -1.40
CA LEU A 22 -7.79 -4.67 -2.85
C LEU A 22 -6.45 -4.13 -3.33
N VAL A 23 -5.83 -3.22 -2.56
CA VAL A 23 -4.46 -2.78 -2.87
C VAL A 23 -3.48 -3.93 -2.69
N ALA A 24 -3.57 -4.69 -1.60
CA ALA A 24 -2.70 -5.83 -1.35
C ALA A 24 -2.80 -6.90 -2.45
N LEU A 25 -4.02 -7.26 -2.87
CA LEU A 25 -4.26 -8.22 -3.95
C LEU A 25 -3.78 -7.69 -5.30
N GLY A 26 -4.01 -6.41 -5.59
CA GLY A 26 -3.55 -5.76 -6.82
C GLY A 26 -2.03 -5.75 -6.92
N ASP A 27 -1.35 -5.39 -5.83
CA ASP A 27 0.12 -5.39 -5.75
C ASP A 27 0.70 -6.81 -5.82
N MET A 28 0.08 -7.77 -5.13
CA MET A 28 0.45 -9.18 -5.23
C MET A 28 0.33 -9.69 -6.68
N ALA A 29 -0.79 -9.42 -7.35
CA ALA A 29 -1.01 -9.85 -8.73
C ALA A 29 -0.03 -9.18 -9.71
N PHE A 30 0.26 -7.91 -9.50
CA PHE A 30 1.27 -7.17 -10.26
C PHE A 30 2.65 -7.78 -10.09
N ALA A 31 3.07 -8.01 -8.84
CA ALA A 31 4.38 -8.59 -8.54
C ALA A 31 4.50 -10.05 -9.01
N ALA A 32 3.44 -10.84 -8.86
CA ALA A 32 3.36 -12.21 -9.39
C ALA A 32 3.55 -12.23 -10.91
N THR A 33 2.97 -11.27 -11.62
CA THR A 33 3.00 -11.23 -13.09
C THR A 33 4.35 -10.76 -13.63
N LEU A 34 5.01 -9.82 -12.97
CA LEU A 34 6.26 -9.24 -13.48
C LEU A 34 7.53 -9.92 -12.94
N TRP A 35 7.52 -10.45 -11.71
CA TRP A 35 8.77 -10.83 -11.03
C TRP A 35 8.83 -12.24 -10.43
N PHE A 36 7.70 -12.87 -10.08
CA PHE A 36 7.74 -14.13 -9.31
C PHE A 36 7.10 -15.34 -10.00
N GLY A 37 5.96 -15.18 -10.66
CA GLY A 37 5.12 -16.29 -11.15
C GLY A 37 3.96 -16.63 -10.22
N TRP A 38 2.95 -17.30 -10.77
CA TRP A 38 1.69 -17.63 -10.09
C TRP A 38 1.66 -19.04 -9.46
N ASP A 39 2.80 -19.71 -9.42
CA ASP A 39 2.95 -21.03 -8.82
C ASP A 39 3.25 -20.95 -7.31
N GLY A 40 3.22 -22.09 -6.62
CA GLY A 40 3.45 -22.14 -5.18
C GLY A 40 4.83 -21.62 -4.77
N ALA A 41 5.86 -21.89 -5.58
CA ALA A 41 7.23 -21.42 -5.32
C ALA A 41 7.35 -19.90 -5.51
N GLY A 42 6.75 -19.34 -6.56
CA GLY A 42 6.69 -17.90 -6.81
C GLY A 42 5.97 -17.16 -5.69
N MET A 43 4.80 -17.65 -5.27
CA MET A 43 4.03 -17.04 -4.17
C MET A 43 4.77 -17.11 -2.82
N LEU A 44 5.39 -18.25 -2.52
CA LEU A 44 6.21 -18.41 -1.33
C LEU A 44 7.34 -17.37 -1.31
N ARG A 45 8.06 -17.23 -2.43
CA ARG A 45 9.20 -16.32 -2.54
C ARG A 45 8.79 -14.84 -2.55
N LEU A 46 7.64 -14.51 -3.14
CA LEU A 46 7.07 -13.16 -3.11
C LEU A 46 6.85 -12.71 -1.67
N PHE A 47 6.13 -13.50 -0.87
CA PHE A 47 5.86 -13.10 0.51
C PHE A 47 7.10 -13.16 1.40
N GLN A 48 8.01 -14.12 1.19
CA GLN A 48 9.32 -14.11 1.88
C GLN A 48 10.12 -12.84 1.57
N THR A 49 10.03 -12.32 0.34
CA THR A 49 10.69 -11.06 -0.05
C THR A 49 10.13 -9.89 0.75
N ILE A 50 8.81 -9.84 0.97
CA ILE A 50 8.18 -8.83 1.82
C ILE A 50 8.65 -8.98 3.28
N ALA A 51 8.76 -10.21 3.78
CA ALA A 51 9.24 -10.50 5.13
C ALA A 51 10.71 -10.11 5.37
N VAL A 52 11.51 -9.86 4.31
CA VAL A 52 12.87 -9.31 4.44
C VAL A 52 12.86 -8.01 5.23
N GLY A 53 11.81 -7.19 5.12
CA GLY A 53 11.73 -5.92 5.85
C GLY A 53 11.89 -6.06 7.37
N VAL A 54 11.43 -7.19 7.94
CA VAL A 54 11.45 -7.47 9.39
C VAL A 54 12.47 -8.53 9.78
N LEU A 55 12.63 -9.59 8.98
CA LEU A 55 13.54 -10.70 9.28
C LEU A 55 14.93 -10.53 8.66
N GLY A 56 15.09 -9.63 7.68
CA GLY A 56 16.27 -9.59 6.83
C GLY A 56 16.39 -10.83 5.93
N PRO A 57 17.60 -11.16 5.45
CA PRO A 57 17.81 -12.29 4.53
C PRO A 57 17.35 -13.66 5.05
N ALA A 58 17.25 -13.83 6.37
CA ALA A 58 16.75 -15.05 7.00
C ALA A 58 15.29 -15.38 6.65
N SER A 59 14.53 -14.44 6.05
CA SER A 59 13.17 -14.71 5.59
C SER A 59 13.10 -15.83 4.55
N PHE A 60 14.13 -16.00 3.73
CA PHE A 60 14.15 -17.04 2.67
C PHE A 60 14.31 -18.45 3.24
N ASP A 61 14.95 -18.60 4.40
CA ASP A 61 15.11 -19.88 5.09
C ASP A 61 13.87 -20.26 5.92
N GLY A 62 13.01 -19.28 6.25
CA GLY A 62 11.85 -19.47 7.13
C GLY A 62 10.63 -20.15 6.48
N GLY A 63 10.73 -20.54 5.20
CA GLY A 63 9.67 -21.26 4.48
C GLY A 63 8.29 -20.59 4.59
N LEU A 64 7.26 -21.41 4.84
CA LEU A 64 5.86 -20.96 4.92
C LEU A 64 5.63 -19.95 6.05
N ASN A 65 6.32 -20.08 7.19
CA ASN A 65 6.15 -19.16 8.32
C ASN A 65 6.57 -17.72 7.95
N ALA A 66 7.70 -17.58 7.25
CA ALA A 66 8.14 -16.29 6.74
C ALA A 66 7.19 -15.73 5.67
N ALA A 67 6.62 -16.58 4.81
CA ALA A 67 5.61 -16.13 3.84
C ALA A 67 4.31 -15.69 4.50
N LEU A 68 3.81 -16.38 5.54
CA LEU A 68 2.62 -15.94 6.28
C LEU A 68 2.85 -14.58 6.95
N LEU A 69 4.03 -14.38 7.55
CA LEU A 69 4.42 -13.08 8.08
C LEU A 69 4.45 -12.01 6.98
N GLY A 70 5.06 -12.32 5.83
CA GLY A 70 5.10 -11.45 4.67
C GLY A 70 3.70 -11.04 4.18
N GLY A 71 2.79 -12.01 4.05
CA GLY A 71 1.40 -11.75 3.67
C GLY A 71 0.65 -10.89 4.69
N ALA A 72 0.86 -11.13 5.99
CA ALA A 72 0.28 -10.31 7.04
C ALA A 72 0.80 -8.86 6.99
N LEU A 73 2.12 -8.68 6.84
CA LEU A 73 2.75 -7.37 6.67
C LEU A 73 2.24 -6.67 5.42
N HIS A 74 2.04 -7.41 4.33
CA HIS A 74 1.53 -6.89 3.06
C HIS A 74 0.14 -6.26 3.22
N VAL A 75 -0.81 -7.02 3.76
CA VAL A 75 -2.17 -6.53 4.01
C VAL A 75 -2.18 -5.39 5.03
N PHE A 76 -1.34 -5.48 6.07
CA PHE A 76 -1.19 -4.43 7.07
C PHE A 76 -0.72 -3.11 6.45
N MET A 77 0.37 -3.13 5.67
CA MET A 77 0.90 -1.95 4.99
C MET A 77 -0.12 -1.38 3.99
N ALA A 78 -0.75 -2.24 3.19
CA ALA A 78 -1.79 -1.83 2.24
C ALA A 78 -3.00 -1.17 2.93
N THR A 79 -3.41 -1.66 4.09
CA THR A 79 -4.47 -1.03 4.89
C THR A 79 -4.00 0.29 5.50
N ALA A 80 -2.77 0.33 6.00
CA ALA A 80 -2.19 1.54 6.59
C ALA A 80 -2.11 2.69 5.58
N ILE A 81 -1.72 2.44 4.32
CA ILE A 81 -1.68 3.50 3.29
C ILE A 81 -3.07 4.05 2.94
N VAL A 82 -4.12 3.22 2.93
CA VAL A 82 -5.51 3.68 2.74
C VAL A 82 -5.97 4.50 3.94
N LEU A 83 -5.66 4.01 5.15
CA LEU A 83 -5.96 4.70 6.41
C LEU A 83 -5.28 6.07 6.49
N ILE A 84 -3.99 6.16 6.15
CA ILE A 84 -3.24 7.43 6.14
C ILE A 84 -3.93 8.45 5.25
N TYR A 85 -4.29 8.07 4.01
CA TYR A 85 -5.04 8.96 3.12
C TYR A 85 -6.37 9.41 3.75
N ALA A 86 -7.13 8.49 4.34
CA ALA A 86 -8.39 8.81 4.99
C ALA A 86 -8.20 9.78 6.18
N LEU A 87 -7.15 9.60 6.98
CA LEU A 87 -6.86 10.50 8.11
C LEU A 87 -6.50 11.92 7.64
N VAL A 88 -5.72 12.04 6.56
CA VAL A 88 -5.38 13.34 5.95
C VAL A 88 -6.63 13.98 5.32
N ALA A 89 -7.40 13.22 4.55
CA ALA A 89 -8.63 13.69 3.91
C ALA A 89 -9.74 14.06 4.92
N ARG A 90 -9.70 13.50 6.14
CA ARG A 90 -10.59 13.91 7.23
C ARG A 90 -10.32 15.36 7.69
N ARG A 91 -9.06 15.82 7.63
CA ARG A 91 -8.70 17.23 7.89
C ARG A 91 -8.90 18.11 6.65
N HIS A 92 -8.63 17.58 5.46
CA HIS A 92 -8.75 18.30 4.19
C HIS A 92 -9.78 17.64 3.27
N ARG A 93 -11.07 17.90 3.51
CA ARG A 93 -12.17 17.20 2.80
C ARG A 93 -12.13 17.38 1.29
N GLY A 94 -11.53 18.45 0.78
CA GLY A 94 -11.31 18.68 -0.66
C GLY A 94 -10.51 17.59 -1.36
N LEU A 95 -9.72 16.79 -0.64
CA LEU A 95 -9.01 15.62 -1.17
C LEU A 95 -9.95 14.48 -1.60
N LEU A 96 -11.23 14.52 -1.22
CA LEU A 96 -12.22 13.51 -1.60
C LEU A 96 -12.98 13.86 -2.89
N ASP A 97 -12.83 15.10 -3.39
CA ASP A 97 -13.64 15.61 -4.50
C ASP A 97 -13.09 15.23 -5.88
N GLY A 98 -11.84 14.76 -5.96
CA GLY A 98 -11.19 14.37 -7.21
C GLY A 98 -10.41 13.07 -7.11
N VAL A 99 -11.04 11.93 -7.42
CA VAL A 99 -10.42 10.60 -7.29
C VAL A 99 -9.13 10.49 -8.09
N TRP A 100 -9.18 10.85 -9.36
CA TRP A 100 -8.03 10.77 -10.25
C TRP A 100 -7.03 11.89 -9.93
N ARG A 101 -7.53 13.11 -9.71
CA ARG A 101 -6.72 14.29 -9.40
C ARG A 101 -5.84 14.09 -8.17
N TYR A 102 -6.33 13.41 -7.14
CA TYR A 102 -5.57 13.17 -5.91
C TYR A 102 -5.02 11.75 -5.82
N GLY A 103 -5.67 10.77 -6.44
CA GLY A 103 -5.23 9.37 -6.41
C GLY A 103 -3.97 9.12 -7.21
N LEU A 104 -3.86 9.69 -8.43
CA LEU A 104 -2.65 9.55 -9.23
C LEU A 104 -1.41 10.13 -8.53
N PRO A 105 -1.39 11.40 -8.09
CA PRO A 105 -0.21 11.93 -7.38
C PRO A 105 0.00 11.24 -6.03
N TYR A 106 -1.06 10.82 -5.33
CA TYR A 106 -0.89 10.04 -4.11
C TYR A 106 -0.16 8.72 -4.38
N GLY A 107 -0.46 8.04 -5.48
CA GLY A 107 0.28 6.86 -5.91
C GLY A 107 1.76 7.12 -6.15
N VAL A 108 2.11 8.24 -6.79
CA VAL A 108 3.52 8.65 -6.94
C VAL A 108 4.17 8.84 -5.57
N VAL A 109 3.48 9.51 -4.64
CA VAL A 109 3.95 9.67 -3.25
C VAL A 109 4.12 8.33 -2.55
N LEU A 110 3.22 7.37 -2.76
CA LEU A 110 3.34 6.02 -2.21
C LEU A 110 4.58 5.31 -2.74
N TYR A 111 4.82 5.35 -4.05
CA TYR A 111 6.02 4.78 -4.65
C TYR A 111 7.27 5.38 -4.01
N LEU A 112 7.35 6.71 -3.90
CA LEU A 112 8.49 7.39 -3.29
C LEU A 112 8.64 7.01 -1.81
N ALA A 113 7.56 6.97 -1.04
CA ALA A 113 7.60 6.63 0.38
C ALA A 113 8.05 5.18 0.60
N MET A 114 7.53 4.23 -0.17
CA MET A 114 7.95 2.83 -0.08
C MET A 114 9.43 2.67 -0.41
N ASN A 115 9.89 3.35 -1.47
CA ASN A 115 11.22 3.15 -2.00
C ASN A 115 12.33 3.94 -1.27
N PHE A 116 12.02 5.13 -0.78
CA PHE A 116 13.02 6.02 -0.17
C PHE A 116 12.88 6.17 1.35
N VAL A 117 11.80 5.67 1.95
CA VAL A 117 11.59 5.72 3.40
C VAL A 117 11.45 4.32 3.96
N VAL A 118 10.47 3.55 3.50
CA VAL A 118 10.17 2.23 4.09
C VAL A 118 11.28 1.23 3.82
N MET A 119 11.69 1.05 2.56
CA MET A 119 12.75 0.09 2.23
C MET A 119 14.08 0.42 2.91
N PRO A 120 14.59 1.66 2.89
CA PRO A 120 15.85 2.01 3.55
C PRO A 120 15.82 1.89 5.08
N LEU A 121 14.67 2.17 5.72
CA LEU A 121 14.50 2.02 7.17
C LEU A 121 14.24 0.57 7.60
N SER A 122 13.83 -0.28 6.66
CA SER A 122 13.65 -1.71 6.89
C SER A 122 14.97 -2.49 6.74
N ARG A 123 14.96 -3.78 7.09
CA ARG A 123 16.12 -4.67 6.89
C ARG A 123 16.37 -5.04 5.42
N VAL A 124 15.57 -4.52 4.47
CA VAL A 124 15.91 -4.55 3.04
C VAL A 124 17.17 -3.71 2.77
N GLY A 125 17.30 -2.55 3.42
CA GLY A 125 18.51 -1.73 3.39
C GLY A 125 18.92 -1.25 1.99
N ARG A 126 17.97 -1.14 1.05
CA ARG A 126 18.23 -0.73 -0.33
C ARG A 126 17.25 0.34 -0.80
N SER A 127 17.75 1.22 -1.66
CA SER A 127 16.98 2.16 -2.47
C SER A 127 16.85 1.62 -3.91
N PRO A 128 15.93 2.14 -4.74
CA PRO A 128 15.81 1.73 -6.13
C PRO A 128 17.12 1.91 -6.87
N SER A 129 17.50 0.90 -7.68
CA SER A 129 18.49 1.12 -8.72
C SER A 129 17.84 1.85 -9.89
N PHE A 130 18.58 2.77 -10.52
CA PHE A 130 18.17 3.48 -11.73
C PHE A 130 18.58 2.76 -13.02
N ASP A 131 19.14 1.54 -12.91
CA ASP A 131 19.60 0.76 -14.05
C ASP A 131 18.45 0.25 -14.95
N HIS A 132 17.23 0.18 -14.40
CA HIS A 132 16.03 -0.32 -15.09
C HIS A 132 14.86 0.70 -15.02
N PRO A 133 14.90 1.75 -15.86
CA PRO A 133 13.89 2.81 -15.86
C PRO A 133 12.49 2.30 -16.25
N ASP A 134 12.41 1.23 -17.04
CA ASP A 134 11.18 0.55 -17.41
C ASP A 134 10.48 -0.07 -16.20
N TRP A 135 11.22 -0.69 -15.27
CA TRP A 135 10.64 -1.25 -14.04
C TRP A 135 10.13 -0.17 -13.10
N ILE A 136 10.86 0.95 -13.02
CA ILE A 136 10.43 2.13 -12.28
C ILE A 136 9.11 2.65 -12.87
N ALA A 137 9.02 2.77 -14.20
CA ALA A 137 7.81 3.24 -14.88
C ALA A 137 6.60 2.33 -14.58
N TRP A 138 6.74 1.01 -14.72
CA TRP A 138 5.66 0.07 -14.40
C TRP A 138 5.24 0.14 -12.93
N SER A 139 6.22 0.26 -12.02
CA SER A 139 5.95 0.37 -10.59
C SER A 139 5.20 1.66 -10.25
N VAL A 140 5.59 2.79 -10.83
CA VAL A 140 4.91 4.08 -10.64
C VAL A 140 3.48 4.00 -11.17
N LEU A 141 3.26 3.43 -12.35
CA LEU A 141 1.92 3.25 -12.92
C LEU A 141 1.02 2.38 -12.03
N ALA A 142 1.55 1.27 -11.50
CA ALA A 142 0.83 0.42 -10.56
C ALA A 142 0.47 1.20 -9.28
N HIS A 143 1.41 1.95 -8.71
CA HIS A 143 1.16 2.75 -7.52
C HIS A 143 0.14 3.89 -7.77
N MET A 144 0.13 4.51 -8.95
CA MET A 144 -0.90 5.48 -9.35
C MET A 144 -2.30 4.86 -9.29
N LEU A 145 -2.45 3.62 -9.76
CA LEU A 145 -3.71 2.88 -9.64
C LEU A 145 -4.07 2.57 -8.18
N PHE A 146 -3.10 2.14 -7.37
CA PHE A 146 -3.32 1.89 -5.94
C PHE A 146 -3.71 3.18 -5.19
N GLY A 147 -3.13 4.31 -5.56
CA GLY A 147 -3.49 5.62 -5.03
C GLY A 147 -4.95 5.98 -5.32
N VAL A 148 -5.43 5.71 -6.54
CA VAL A 148 -6.86 5.87 -6.91
C VAL A 148 -7.76 4.99 -6.03
N ILE A 149 -7.39 3.72 -5.79
CA ILE A 149 -8.11 2.82 -4.89
C ILE A 149 -8.17 3.42 -3.47
N CYS A 150 -7.05 3.94 -2.96
CA CYS A 150 -6.99 4.60 -1.66
C CYS A 150 -8.01 5.75 -1.54
N VAL A 151 -8.10 6.63 -2.54
CA VAL A 151 -9.06 7.76 -2.51
C VAL A 151 -10.50 7.28 -2.55
N VAL A 152 -10.81 6.27 -3.39
CA VAL A 152 -12.16 5.71 -3.48
C VAL A 152 -12.61 5.17 -2.12
N PHE A 153 -11.76 4.38 -1.45
CA PHE A 153 -12.12 3.74 -0.19
C PHE A 153 -12.05 4.68 1.01
N ALA A 154 -11.11 5.63 1.04
CA ALA A 154 -11.10 6.70 2.03
C ALA A 154 -12.38 7.54 1.98
N ARG A 155 -12.86 7.86 0.77
CA ARG A 155 -14.13 8.57 0.60
C ARG A 155 -15.32 7.76 1.11
N ARG A 156 -15.38 6.46 0.84
CA ARG A 156 -16.41 5.57 1.40
C ARG A 156 -16.32 5.49 2.93
N ALA A 157 -15.11 5.51 3.49
CA ALA A 157 -14.90 5.47 4.93
C ALA A 157 -15.36 6.73 5.67
N LEU A 158 -15.39 7.88 4.98
CA LEU A 158 -15.65 9.22 5.55
C LEU A 158 -17.01 9.82 5.19
N ARG A 159 -17.74 9.26 4.22
CA ARG A 159 -19.07 9.73 3.78
C ARG A 159 -20.24 9.14 4.59
N ARG A 160 -20.07 9.01 5.91
CA ARG A 160 -21.21 8.76 6.81
C ARG A 160 -22.08 10.01 6.93
#